data_AF-A0A9E3RJC3-F1
#
_entry.id   AF-A0A9E3RJC3-F1
#
_cell.length_a   1.000
_cell.length_b   1.000
_cell.length_c   1.000
_cell.angle_alpha   90.00
_cell.angle_beta   90.00
_cell.angle_gamma   90.00
#
_symmetry.space_group_name_H-M   'P 1'
#
loop_
_entity.id
_entity.type
_entity.pdbx_description
1 polymer ?
#
loop_
_entity_poly.entity_id
_entity_poly.type
_entity_poly.pdbx_seq_one_letter_code
_entity_poly.pdbx_strand_id
1 'polypeptide(L)'
;MNNITVVDILGYIAACFSTFAMLPQAIHIYKTNEVEQLSLRTFTMATIGAILWLVYGLLINNMVVILANAIGILIVGYIFTKKFIHHRKQHDSTF
;
A
#
# COMPACT_ATOMS: atom_id res chain seq x y z
N MET A 1 19.43 -20.24 -21.47
CA MET A 1 18.25 -19.38 -21.21
C MET A 1 17.31 -20.17 -20.32
N ASN A 2 17.04 -19.70 -19.10
CA ASN A 2 16.08 -20.37 -18.23
C ASN A 2 14.68 -20.18 -18.83
N ASN A 3 13.95 -21.28 -19.04
CA ASN A 3 12.57 -21.23 -19.49
C ASN A 3 11.69 -20.75 -18.33
N ILE A 4 10.85 -19.75 -18.58
CA ILE A 4 9.84 -19.30 -17.62
C ILE A 4 8.88 -20.47 -17.37
N THR A 5 8.67 -20.82 -16.11
CA THR A 5 7.75 -21.89 -15.71
C THR A 5 6.34 -21.36 -15.47
N VAL A 6 5.35 -22.26 -15.40
CA VAL A 6 3.98 -21.90 -14.97
C VAL A 6 3.97 -21.30 -13.55
N VAL A 7 4.88 -21.77 -12.67
CA VAL A 7 5.03 -21.24 -11.31
C VAL A 7 5.48 -19.79 -11.33
N ASP A 8 6.43 -19.44 -12.21
CA ASP A 8 6.91 -18.07 -12.35
C ASP A 8 5.79 -17.13 -12.85
N ILE A 9 5.00 -17.57 -13.82
CA ILE A 9 3.86 -16.79 -14.36
C ILE A 9 2.83 -16.53 -13.25
N LEU A 10 2.47 -17.56 -12.48
CA LEU A 10 1.55 -17.41 -11.35
C LEU A 10 2.12 -16.45 -10.30
N GLY A 11 3.41 -16.54 -10.00
CA GLY A 11 4.10 -15.64 -9.09
C GLY A 11 4.03 -14.18 -9.53
N TYR A 12 4.26 -13.90 -10.82
CA TYR A 12 4.17 -12.54 -11.37
C TYR A 12 2.74 -11.99 -11.34
N ILE A 13 1.75 -12.81 -11.70
CA ILE A 13 0.33 -12.40 -11.62
C ILE A 13 -0.05 -12.11 -10.17
N ALA A 14 0.29 -13.01 -9.24
CA ALA A 14 0.01 -12.83 -7.82
C ALA A 14 0.65 -11.54 -7.29
N ALA A 15 1.92 -11.29 -7.61
CA ALA A 15 2.64 -10.08 -7.22
C ALA A 15 1.98 -8.80 -7.77
N CYS A 16 1.53 -8.82 -9.02
CA CYS A 16 0.79 -7.69 -9.62
C CYS A 16 -0.52 -7.43 -8.87
N PHE A 17 -1.37 -8.46 -8.70
CA PHE A 17 -2.65 -8.29 -8.02
C PHE A 17 -2.48 -7.84 -6.57
N SER A 18 -1.53 -8.41 -5.82
CA SER A 18 -1.30 -8.02 -4.43
C SER A 18 -0.79 -6.57 -4.31
N THR A 19 0.11 -6.16 -5.20
CA THR A 19 0.68 -4.80 -5.19
C THR A 19 -0.36 -3.74 -5.52
N PHE A 20 -1.21 -4.02 -6.52
CA PHE A 20 -2.21 -3.06 -7.01
C PHE A 20 -3.59 -3.22 -6.37
N ALA A 21 -3.79 -4.16 -5.43
CA ALA A 21 -5.08 -4.39 -4.78
C ALA A 21 -5.70 -3.13 -4.15
N MET A 22 -4.84 -2.25 -3.61
CA MET A 22 -5.27 -0.99 -2.97
C MET A 22 -5.34 0.21 -3.92
N LEU A 23 -4.90 0.06 -5.18
CA LEU A 23 -4.94 1.15 -6.15
C LEU A 23 -6.38 1.62 -6.46
N PRO A 24 -7.38 0.74 -6.64
CA PRO A 24 -8.77 1.17 -6.83
C PRO A 24 -9.28 2.02 -5.65
N GLN A 25 -8.93 1.65 -4.42
CA GLN A 25 -9.31 2.41 -3.22
C GLN A 25 -8.65 3.80 -3.20
N ALA A 26 -7.36 3.88 -3.55
CA ALA A 26 -6.65 5.16 -3.65
C ALA A 26 -7.28 6.07 -4.73
N ILE A 27 -7.62 5.51 -5.89
CA ILE A 27 -8.30 6.24 -6.98
C ILE A 27 -9.69 6.72 -6.54
N HIS A 28 -10.45 5.87 -5.83
CA HIS A 28 -11.75 6.24 -5.31
C HIS A 28 -11.64 7.44 -4.37
N ILE A 29 -10.74 7.39 -3.39
CA ILE A 29 -10.49 8.51 -2.44
C ILE A 29 -10.03 9.77 -3.16
N TYR A 30 -9.20 9.65 -4.19
CA TYR A 30 -8.78 10.80 -4.99
C TYR A 30 -9.97 11.48 -5.67
N LYS A 31 -10.94 10.70 -6.16
CA LYS A 31 -12.14 11.21 -6.86
C LYS A 31 -13.21 11.73 -5.91
N THR A 32 -13.50 11.02 -4.82
CA THR A 32 -14.63 11.32 -3.92
C THR A 32 -14.24 12.13 -2.70
N ASN A 33 -12.96 12.12 -2.30
CA ASN A 33 -12.48 12.62 -1.01
C ASN A 33 -13.13 11.97 0.22
N GLU A 34 -13.86 10.87 0.04
CA GLU A 34 -14.54 10.17 1.13
C GLU A 34 -13.57 9.26 1.89
N VAL A 35 -13.25 9.65 3.13
CA VAL A 35 -12.34 8.90 4.01
C VAL A 35 -12.92 8.65 5.41
N GLU A 36 -14.15 9.07 5.68
CA GLU A 36 -14.78 9.01 7.00
C GLU A 36 -14.86 7.58 7.53
N GLN A 37 -15.29 6.64 6.68
CA GLN A 37 -15.47 5.24 7.04
C GLN A 37 -14.15 4.45 7.14
N LEU A 38 -13.03 5.01 6.70
CA LEU A 38 -11.75 4.33 6.72
C LEU A 38 -11.13 4.36 8.13
N SER A 39 -10.59 3.22 8.57
CA SER A 39 -9.85 3.12 9.83
C SER A 39 -8.44 3.68 9.69
N LEU A 40 -8.11 4.76 10.42
CA LEU A 40 -6.76 5.31 10.45
C LEU A 40 -5.72 4.28 10.93
N ARG A 41 -6.09 3.45 11.91
CA ARG A 41 -5.21 2.43 12.50
C ARG A 41 -4.81 1.38 11.46
N THR A 42 -5.75 0.94 10.64
CA THR A 42 -5.51 -0.07 9.60
C THR A 42 -4.45 0.42 8.61
N PHE A 43 -4.62 1.63 8.09
CA PHE A 43 -3.66 2.19 7.13
C PHE A 43 -2.31 2.53 7.77
N THR A 44 -2.29 2.91 9.05
CA THR A 44 -1.03 3.09 9.81
C THR A 44 -0.24 1.78 9.89
N MET A 45 -0.89 0.69 10.34
CA MET A 45 -0.25 -0.62 10.42
C MET A 45 0.21 -1.13 9.06
N ALA A 46 -0.61 -0.93 8.02
CA ALA A 46 -0.27 -1.34 6.67
C ALA A 46 0.95 -0.57 6.12
N THR A 47 1.03 0.74 6.33
CA THR A 47 2.20 1.54 5.93
C THR A 47 3.46 1.10 6.67
N ILE A 48 3.40 0.90 7.99
CA ILE A 48 4.55 0.41 8.78
C ILE A 48 4.96 -0.99 8.30
N GLY A 49 4.00 -1.90 8.12
CA GLY A 49 4.26 -3.25 7.63
C GLY A 49 4.94 -3.25 6.26
N ALA A 50 4.47 -2.43 5.33
CA ALA A 50 5.08 -2.32 3.99
C ALA A 50 6.50 -1.75 4.05
N ILE A 51 6.78 -0.77 4.92
CA ILE A 51 8.14 -0.27 5.17
C ILE A 51 9.04 -1.38 5.70
N LEU A 52 8.57 -2.16 6.68
CA LEU A 52 9.32 -3.28 7.23
C LEU A 52 9.62 -4.35 6.17
N TRP A 53 8.63 -4.66 5.32
CA TRP A 53 8.82 -5.59 4.20
C TRP A 53 9.78 -5.07 3.13
N LEU A 54 9.77 -3.77 2.85
CA LEU A 54 10.74 -3.14 1.95
C LEU A 54 12.17 -3.28 2.51
N VAL A 55 12.37 -2.95 3.79
CA VAL A 55 13.66 -3.12 4.47
C VAL A 55 14.08 -4.59 4.44
N TYR A 56 13.18 -5.51 4.77
CA TYR A 56 13.45 -6.94 4.68
C TYR A 56 13.87 -7.37 3.27
N GLY A 57 13.15 -6.93 2.24
CA GLY A 57 13.46 -7.21 0.85
C GLY A 57 14.86 -6.73 0.43
N LEU A 58 15.27 -5.54 0.91
CA LEU A 58 16.62 -5.01 0.73
C LEU A 58 17.66 -5.91 1.40
N LEU A 59 17.42 -6.35 2.64
CA LEU A 59 18.34 -7.23 3.37
C LEU A 59 18.54 -8.59 2.69
N ILE A 60 17.52 -9.13 2.03
CA ILE A 60 17.60 -10.41 1.30
C ILE A 60 17.89 -10.24 -0.21
N ASN A 61 18.16 -9.01 -0.68
CA ASN A 61 18.37 -8.69 -2.10
C ASN A 61 17.27 -9.20 -3.05
N ASN A 62 16.00 -9.21 -2.62
CA ASN A 62 14.89 -9.71 -3.44
C ASN A 62 14.14 -8.57 -4.13
N MET A 63 14.36 -8.41 -5.44
CA MET A 63 13.76 -7.32 -6.22
C MET A 63 12.23 -7.36 -6.29
N VAL A 64 11.61 -8.55 -6.29
CA VAL A 64 10.14 -8.66 -6.34
C VAL A 64 9.54 -8.09 -5.05
N VAL A 65 10.11 -8.46 -3.89
CA VAL A 65 9.65 -7.97 -2.58
C VAL A 65 9.87 -6.46 -2.46
N ILE A 66 11.04 -5.97 -2.90
CA ILE A 66 11.39 -4.54 -2.86
C ILE A 66 10.40 -3.74 -3.70
N LEU A 67 10.21 -4.09 -4.98
CA LEU A 67 9.36 -3.34 -5.89
C LEU A 67 7.89 -3.37 -5.45
N ALA A 68 7.39 -4.53 -5.03
CA ALA A 68 6.01 -4.66 -4.56
C ALA A 68 5.73 -3.76 -3.36
N ASN A 69 6.61 -3.75 -2.35
CA ASN A 69 6.41 -2.94 -1.15
C ASN A 69 6.70 -1.46 -1.39
N ALA A 70 7.65 -1.09 -2.25
CA ALA A 70 7.88 0.30 -2.62
C ALA A 70 6.62 0.91 -3.27
N ILE A 71 6.00 0.22 -4.23
CA ILE A 71 4.75 0.65 -4.85
C ILE A 71 3.61 0.64 -3.82
N GLY A 72 3.52 -0.40 -3.00
CA GLY A 72 2.52 -0.52 -1.93
C GLY A 72 2.57 0.63 -0.94
N ILE A 73 3.76 1.08 -0.53
CA ILE A 73 3.96 2.24 0.36
C ILE A 73 3.39 3.51 -0.27
N LEU A 74 3.61 3.75 -1.56
CA LEU A 74 3.06 4.93 -2.24
C LEU A 74 1.53 4.92 -2.23
N ILE A 75 0.92 3.78 -2.53
CA ILE A 75 -0.54 3.64 -2.58
C ILE A 75 -1.15 3.75 -1.17
N VAL A 76 -0.69 2.93 -0.22
CA VAL A 76 -1.23 2.88 1.14
C VAL A 76 -0.89 4.17 1.90
N GLY A 77 0.30 4.74 1.68
CA GLY A 77 0.73 6.00 2.27
C GLY A 77 -0.11 7.19 1.80
N TYR A 78 -0.55 7.21 0.54
CA TYR A 78 -1.52 8.20 0.05
C TYR A 78 -2.84 8.12 0.82
N ILE A 79 -3.40 6.90 0.95
CA ILE A 79 -4.66 6.67 1.67
C ILE A 79 -4.53 7.08 3.14
N PHE A 80 -3.44 6.65 3.80
CA PHE A 80 -3.10 7.04 5.16
C PHE A 80 -3.06 8.56 5.33
N THR A 81 -2.35 9.27 4.45
CA THR A 81 -2.19 10.72 4.52
C THR A 81 -3.54 11.44 4.41
N LYS A 82 -4.39 11.02 3.47
CA LYS A 82 -5.74 11.57 3.30
C LYS A 82 -6.58 11.36 4.56
N LYS A 83 -6.57 10.15 5.14
CA LYS A 83 -7.32 9.86 6.38
C LYS A 83 -6.76 10.62 7.57
N PHE A 84 -5.44 10.71 7.70
CA PHE A 84 -4.77 11.39 8.80
C PHE A 84 -5.08 12.89 8.82
N ILE A 85 -5.01 13.57 7.67
CA ILE A 85 -5.37 14.99 7.55
C ILE A 85 -6.84 15.22 7.94
N HIS A 86 -7.74 14.36 7.46
CA HIS A 86 -9.16 14.46 7.80
C HIS A 86 -9.41 14.25 9.30
N HIS A 87 -8.79 13.25 9.92
CA HIS A 87 -8.89 12.99 11.36
C HIS A 87 -8.41 14.19 12.20
N ARG A 88 -7.29 14.82 11.80
CA ARG A 88 -6.77 16.00 12.50
C ARG A 88 -7.74 17.19 12.45
N LYS A 89 -8.34 17.46 11.27
CA LYS A 89 -9.32 18.55 11.12
C LYS A 89 -10.54 18.40 12.03
N GLN A 90 -11.04 17.17 12.22
CA GLN A 90 -12.16 16.92 13.15
C GLN A 90 -11.81 17.21 14.60
N HIS A 91 -10.57 16.91 15.00
CA HIS A 91 -10.07 17.14 16.36
C HIS A 91 -9.81 18.62 16.66
N ASP A 92 -9.45 19.42 15.65
CA ASP A 92 -9.21 20.87 15.81
C ASP A 92 -10.53 21.67 15.88
N SER A 93 -11.62 21.18 15.28
CA SER A 93 -12.93 21.85 15.25
C SER A 93 -13.83 21.56 16.46
N THR A 94 -13.33 20.85 17.47
CA THR A 94 -14.07 20.52 18.71
C THR A 94 -13.65 21.39 19.91
N PHE A 95 -12.87 22.46 19.66
CA PHE A 95 -12.50 23.51 20.61
C PHE A 95 -12.88 24.89 20.05
#